data_AF-A0A480B0K1-F1
#
_entry.id   AF-A0A480B0K1-F1
#
_cell.length_a   1.000
_cell.length_b   1.000
_cell.length_c   1.000
_cell.angle_alpha   90.00
_cell.angle_beta   90.00
_cell.angle_gamma   90.00
#
_symmetry.space_group_name_H-M   'P 1'
#
loop_
_entity.id
_entity.type
_entity.pdbx_description
1 polymer ?
#
loop_
_entity_poly.entity_id
_entity_poly.type
_entity_poly.pdbx_seq_one_letter_code
_entity_poly.pdbx_strand_id
1 'polypeptide(L)'
;MEGPLFFGAITAFERALNSIHKDPKYLIIRFGAVPFVDLTGLRILKGIIEELQARNIEVLLSDINYDIRREMYKSDFLDILGRHHLYRRFESALHKVEHDLSLQDKE
;
A
#
# COMPACT_ATOMS: atom_id res chain seq x y z
N MET A 1 -9.80 -4.95 5.65
CA MET A 1 -9.91 -3.82 6.59
C MET A 1 -11.26 -3.18 6.38
N GLU A 2 -12.15 -3.21 7.35
CA GLU A 2 -13.47 -2.57 7.25
C GLU A 2 -13.45 -1.26 8.03
N GLY A 3 -13.90 -0.17 7.39
CA GLY A 3 -14.05 1.13 8.01
C GLY A 3 -13.06 2.18 7.49
N PRO A 4 -13.30 3.47 7.80
CA PRO A 4 -12.45 4.55 7.30
C PRO A 4 -11.02 4.35 7.79
N LEU A 5 -10.04 4.88 7.04
CA LEU A 5 -8.64 4.79 7.42
C LEU A 5 -8.39 5.73 8.62
N PHE A 6 -8.86 5.31 9.78
CA PHE A 6 -8.66 5.92 11.08
C PHE A 6 -7.49 5.24 11.79
N PHE A 7 -7.08 5.82 12.91
CA PHE A 7 -6.07 5.29 13.83
C PHE A 7 -6.21 3.78 14.11
N GLY A 8 -7.44 3.26 14.21
CA GLY A 8 -7.70 1.83 14.45
C GLY A 8 -7.27 0.90 13.32
N ALA A 9 -7.51 1.28 12.06
CA ALA A 9 -7.10 0.48 10.89
C ALA A 9 -5.58 0.47 10.74
N ILE A 10 -4.93 1.61 11.03
CA ILE A 10 -3.47 1.74 11.05
C ILE A 10 -2.87 0.89 12.17
N THR A 11 -3.41 0.96 13.39
CA THR A 11 -2.90 0.15 14.52
C THR A 11 -3.06 -1.35 14.25
N ALA A 12 -4.13 -1.76 13.55
CA ALA A 12 -4.30 -3.15 13.12
C ALA A 12 -3.28 -3.53 12.03
N PHE A 13 -2.97 -2.61 11.11
CA PHE A 13 -1.95 -2.79 10.08
C PHE A 13 -0.56 -2.98 10.68
N GLU A 14 -0.12 -2.08 11.57
CA GLU A 14 1.18 -2.16 12.24
C GLU A 14 1.33 -3.46 13.03
N ARG A 15 0.28 -3.88 13.75
CA ARG A 15 0.28 -5.17 14.45
C ARG A 15 0.40 -6.36 13.51
N ALA A 16 -0.28 -6.32 12.37
CA ALA A 16 -0.17 -7.36 11.36
C ALA A 16 1.27 -7.43 10.81
N LEU A 17 1.88 -6.28 10.48
CA LEU A 17 3.27 -6.21 10.02
C LEU A 17 4.26 -6.75 11.04
N ASN A 18 4.11 -6.40 12.32
CA ASN A 18 4.98 -6.87 13.41
C ASN A 18 4.85 -8.37 13.70
N SER A 19 3.78 -9.02 13.24
CA SER A 19 3.56 -10.47 13.41
C SER A 19 4.26 -11.34 12.35
N ILE A 20 4.75 -10.71 11.27
CA ILE A 20 5.39 -11.40 10.16
C ILE A 20 6.85 -11.70 10.55
N HIS A 21 7.23 -12.98 10.53
CA HIS A 21 8.57 -13.43 10.95
C HIS A 21 9.66 -13.18 9.89
N LYS A 22 9.27 -13.00 8.62
CA LYS A 22 10.18 -12.73 7.50
C LYS A 22 9.57 -11.70 6.57
N ASP A 23 10.33 -10.66 6.25
CA ASP A 23 9.88 -9.57 5.40
C ASP A 23 9.54 -10.08 3.99
N PRO A 24 8.32 -9.77 3.48
CA PRO A 24 7.97 -10.09 2.11
C PRO A 24 8.71 -9.15 1.16
N LYS A 25 9.00 -9.62 -0.06
CA LYS A 25 9.54 -8.73 -1.12
C LYS A 25 8.50 -7.70 -1.57
N TYR A 26 7.23 -8.10 -1.66
CA TYR A 26 6.13 -7.27 -2.13
C TYR A 26 4.98 -7.29 -1.13
N LEU A 27 4.34 -6.15 -0.92
CA LEU A 27 3.14 -6.00 -0.08
C LEU A 27 2.04 -5.28 -0.86
N ILE A 28 0.90 -5.95 -1.06
CA ILE A 28 -0.28 -5.35 -1.70
C ILE A 28 -1.28 -4.93 -0.62
N ILE A 29 -1.55 -3.63 -0.50
CA ILE A 29 -2.54 -3.07 0.43
C ILE A 29 -3.85 -2.79 -0.33
N ARG A 30 -4.93 -3.43 0.09
CA ARG A 30 -6.25 -3.34 -0.56
C ARG A 30 -7.14 -2.32 0.14
N PHE A 31 -7.60 -1.32 -0.61
CA PHE A 31 -8.49 -0.24 -0.12
C PHE A 31 -9.97 -0.52 -0.33
N GLY A 32 -10.35 -1.71 -0.83
CA GLY A 32 -11.73 -2.01 -1.23
C GLY A 32 -12.78 -1.87 -0.13
N ALA A 33 -12.38 -1.96 1.15
CA ALA A 33 -13.27 -1.76 2.30
C ALA A 33 -12.94 -0.50 3.12
N VAL A 34 -12.10 0.39 2.56
CA VAL A 34 -11.77 1.72 3.08
C VAL A 34 -12.65 2.75 2.36
N PRO A 35 -13.70 3.32 3.00
CA PRO A 35 -14.61 4.24 2.35
C PRO A 35 -14.00 5.63 2.12
N PHE A 36 -13.12 6.11 3.02
CA PHE A 36 -12.45 7.40 2.90
C PHE A 36 -11.14 7.46 3.69
N VAL A 37 -10.29 8.43 3.34
CA VAL A 37 -9.03 8.76 4.00
C VAL A 37 -8.91 10.28 4.05
N ASP A 38 -8.49 10.85 5.18
CA ASP A 38 -8.17 12.27 5.31
C ASP A 38 -6.65 12.53 5.20
N LEU A 39 -6.22 13.79 5.26
CA LEU A 39 -4.81 14.15 5.16
C LEU A 39 -3.94 13.53 6.27
N THR A 40 -4.49 13.35 7.47
CA THR A 40 -3.77 12.73 8.59
C THR A 40 -3.55 11.24 8.33
N GLY A 41 -4.57 10.53 7.85
CA GLY A 41 -4.47 9.13 7.45
C GLY A 41 -3.46 8.91 6.31
N LEU A 42 -3.45 9.80 5.30
CA LEU A 42 -2.45 9.74 4.23
C LEU A 42 -1.03 9.97 4.74
N ARG A 43 -0.82 10.93 5.65
CA ARG A 43 0.50 11.20 6.23
C ARG A 43 1.03 10.03 7.05
N ILE A 44 0.17 9.37 7.83
CA ILE A 44 0.58 8.19 8.60
C ILE A 44 0.88 7.02 7.66
N LEU A 45 0.01 6.76 6.68
CA LEU A 45 0.24 5.72 5.68
C LEU A 45 1.54 5.95 4.91
N LYS A 46 1.87 7.20 4.57
CA LYS A 46 3.13 7.57 3.94
C LYS A 46 4.32 7.13 4.79
N GLY A 47 4.34 7.48 6.08
CA GLY A 47 5.42 7.07 7.00
C GLY A 47 5.58 5.56 7.08
N ILE A 48 4.46 4.81 7.12
CA ILE A 48 4.52 3.35 7.14
C ILE A 48 5.10 2.79 5.83
N ILE A 49 4.73 3.36 4.69
CA ILE A 49 5.30 2.96 3.38
C ILE A 49 6.80 3.26 3.34
N GLU A 50 7.25 4.41 3.86
CA GLU A 50 8.68 4.76 3.94
C GLU A 50 9.45 3.73 4.79
N GLU A 51 8.91 3.34 5.95
CA GLU A 51 9.52 2.33 6.82
C GLU A 51 9.61 0.95 6.15
N LEU A 52 8.56 0.55 5.41
CA LEU A 52 8.55 -0.70 4.66
C LEU A 52 9.57 -0.68 3.50
N GLN A 53 9.62 0.41 2.74
CA GLN A 53 10.57 0.59 1.64
C GLN A 53 12.02 0.62 2.14
N ALA A 54 12.29 1.21 3.32
CA ALA A 54 13.60 1.17 3.95
C ALA A 54 14.07 -0.27 4.30
N ARG A 55 13.13 -1.21 4.42
CA ARG A 55 13.38 -2.65 4.60
C ARG A 55 13.41 -3.41 3.28
N ASN A 56 13.46 -2.72 2.14
CA ASN A 56 13.38 -3.27 0.78
C ASN A 56 12.07 -4.02 0.50
N ILE A 57 10.96 -3.60 1.11
CA ILE A 57 9.62 -4.12 0.82
C ILE A 57 8.97 -3.19 -0.20
N GLU A 58 8.62 -3.72 -1.36
CA GLU A 58 7.93 -2.96 -2.41
C GLU A 58 6.42 -2.94 -2.14
N VAL A 59 5.86 -1.75 -1.92
CA VAL A 59 4.46 -1.59 -1.55
C VAL A 59 3.62 -1.19 -2.77
N LEU A 60 2.56 -1.95 -3.02
CA LEU A 60 1.56 -1.70 -4.05
C LEU A 60 0.20 -1.44 -3.39
N LEU A 61 -0.59 -0.52 -3.94
CA LEU A 61 -1.95 -0.27 -3.47
C LEU A 61 -2.97 -0.67 -4.54
N SER A 62 -4.08 -1.29 -4.13
CA SER A 62 -5.17 -1.69 -5.03
C SER A 62 -6.55 -1.33 -4.51
N ASP A 63 -7.56 -1.40 -5.38
CA ASP A 63 -8.98 -1.21 -5.05
C ASP A 63 -9.29 0.17 -4.42
N ILE A 64 -8.49 1.19 -4.75
CA ILE A 64 -8.69 2.55 -4.23
C ILE A 64 -9.79 3.25 -5.01
N ASN A 65 -10.79 3.74 -4.28
CA ASN A 65 -11.87 4.54 -4.84
C ASN A 65 -11.40 5.91 -5.37
N TYR A 66 -12.27 6.58 -6.13
CA TYR A 66 -11.93 7.84 -6.79
C TYR A 66 -11.58 8.96 -5.81
N ASP A 67 -12.31 9.08 -4.70
CA ASP A 67 -12.12 10.17 -3.74
C ASP A 67 -10.79 10.07 -3.01
N ILE A 68 -10.41 8.85 -2.58
CA ILE A 68 -9.11 8.61 -1.94
C ILE A 68 -7.97 8.85 -2.94
N ARG A 69 -8.10 8.40 -4.19
CA ARG A 69 -7.11 8.71 -5.23
C ARG A 69 -6.93 10.21 -5.40
N ARG A 70 -8.04 10.95 -5.48
CA ARG A 70 -8.02 12.41 -5.63
C ARG A 70 -7.28 13.07 -4.47
N GLU A 71 -7.43 12.58 -3.26
CA GLU A 71 -6.69 13.08 -2.10
C GLU A 71 -5.20 12.73 -2.17
N MET A 72 -4.85 11.50 -2.59
CA MET A 72 -3.46 11.09 -2.84
C MET A 72 -2.76 11.92 -3.93
N TYR A 73 -3.49 12.32 -4.99
CA TYR A 73 -2.94 13.18 -6.05
C TYR A 73 -2.74 14.63 -5.62
N LYS A 74 -3.50 15.09 -4.63
CA LYS A 74 -3.39 16.46 -4.09
C LYS A 74 -2.30 16.58 -3.03
N SER A 75 -1.86 15.46 -2.47
CA SER A 75 -0.76 15.38 -1.52
C SER A 75 0.53 14.95 -2.19
N ASP A 76 1.61 14.94 -1.40
CA ASP A 76 2.93 14.42 -1.75
C ASP A 76 3.01 12.87 -1.62
N PHE A 77 1.87 12.19 -1.48
CA PHE A 77 1.81 10.76 -1.20
C PHE A 77 2.42 9.90 -2.32
N LEU A 78 2.18 10.29 -3.58
CA LEU A 78 2.65 9.53 -4.74
C LEU A 78 4.16 9.65 -4.99
N ASP A 79 4.81 10.64 -4.39
CA ASP A 79 6.26 10.82 -4.51
C ASP A 79 7.03 9.69 -3.81
N ILE A 80 6.45 9.15 -2.74
CA ILE A 80 7.00 8.01 -2.00
C ILE A 80 6.56 6.67 -2.58
N LEU A 81 5.26 6.52 -2.85
CA LEU A 81 4.73 5.24 -3.31
C LEU A 81 5.37 4.81 -4.64
N GLY A 82 5.75 5.78 -5.48
CA GLY A 82 6.17 5.56 -6.85
C GLY A 82 4.97 5.56 -7.79
N ARG A 83 5.09 6.25 -8.92
CA ARG A 83 3.96 6.52 -9.83
C ARG A 83 3.33 5.26 -10.45
N HIS A 84 4.00 4.11 -10.37
CA HIS A 84 3.55 2.84 -10.98
C HIS A 84 2.99 1.83 -9.97
N HIS A 85 2.80 2.20 -8.70
CA HIS A 85 2.35 1.27 -7.65
C HIS A 85 0.89 1.48 -7.20
N LEU A 86 0.09 2.17 -8.02
CA LEU A 86 -1.32 2.48 -7.74
C LEU A 86 -2.28 1.80 -8.72
N TYR A 87 -2.89 0.69 -8.33
CA TYR A 87 -3.70 -0.15 -9.20
C TYR A 87 -5.20 0.03 -8.97
N ARG A 88 -6.00 0.00 -10.04
CA ARG A 88 -7.47 0.06 -9.94
C ARG A 88 -8.10 -1.22 -9.40
N ARG A 89 -7.46 -2.36 -9.68
CA ARG A 89 -7.94 -3.69 -9.36
C ARG A 89 -6.81 -4.49 -8.73
N PHE A 90 -7.15 -5.30 -7.72
CA PHE A 90 -6.20 -6.20 -7.06
C PHE A 90 -5.46 -7.10 -8.05
N GLU A 91 -6.15 -7.66 -9.04
CA GLU A 91 -5.59 -8.58 -10.03
C GLU A 91 -4.47 -7.93 -10.84
N SER A 92 -4.58 -6.62 -11.11
CA SER A 92 -3.54 -5.88 -11.82
C SER A 92 -2.28 -5.70 -10.98
N ALA A 93 -2.43 -5.47 -9.67
CA ALA A 93 -1.31 -5.40 -8.75
C ALA A 93 -0.65 -6.78 -8.58
N LEU A 94 -1.46 -7.84 -8.46
CA LEU A 94 -0.99 -9.21 -8.34
C LEU A 94 -0.19 -9.64 -9.57
N HIS A 95 -0.72 -9.38 -10.78
CA HIS A 95 -0.03 -9.72 -12.03
C HIS A 95 1.34 -9.02 -12.15
N LYS A 96 1.47 -7.76 -11.67
CA LYS A 96 2.77 -7.08 -11.62
C LYS A 96 3.75 -7.83 -10.73
N VAL A 97 3.32 -8.16 -9.51
CA VAL A 97 4.15 -8.88 -8.53
C VAL A 97 4.58 -10.25 -9.04
N GLU A 98 3.66 -11.03 -9.60
CA GLU A 98 3.96 -12.35 -10.17
C GLU A 98 4.96 -12.25 -11.33
N HIS A 99 4.77 -11.27 -12.22
CA HIS A 99 5.69 -11.01 -13.31
C HIS A 99 7.09 -10.66 -12.80
N ASP A 100 7.21 -9.74 -11.83
CA ASP A 100 8.52 -9.34 -11.31
C ASP A 100 9.23 -10.47 -10.57
N LEU A 101 8.50 -11.28 -9.80
CA LEU A 101 9.06 -12.47 -9.16
C LEU A 101 9.58 -13.48 -10.21
N SER A 102 8.85 -13.67 -11.31
CA SER A 102 9.27 -14.59 -12.39
C SER A 102 10.55 -14.16 -13.13
N LEU A 103 10.89 -12.87 -13.08
CA LEU A 103 12.14 -12.35 -13.64
C LEU A 103 13.31 -12.54 -12.69
N GLN A 104 13.09 -12.40 -11.38
CA GLN A 104 14.11 -12.57 -10.36
C GLN A 104 14.54 -14.03 -10.17
N ASP A 105 13.67 -15.00 -10.47
CA ASP A 105 14.02 -16.43 -10.41
C ASP A 105 14.89 -16.90 -11.61
N LYS A 106 15.14 -16.01 -12.59
CA LYS A 106 15.95 -16.30 -13.79
C LYS A 106 17.38 -15.76 -13.71
N GLU A 107 17.74 -15.07 -12.63
CA GLU A 107 19.09 -14.55 -12.34
C GLU A 107 19.77 -15.41 -11.25
#